data_AF-L7EDA0-F1
#
_entry.id   AF-L7EDA0-F1
#
_cell.length_a   1.000
_cell.length_b   1.000
_cell.length_c   1.000
_cell.angle_alpha   90.00
_cell.angle_beta   90.00
_cell.angle_gamma   90.00
#
_symmetry.space_group_name_H-M   'P 1'
#
loop_
_entity.id
_entity.type
_entity.pdbx_description
1 polymer ?
#
loop_
_entity_poly.entity_id
_entity_poly.type
_entity_poly.pdbx_seq_one_letter_code
_entity_poly.pdbx_strand_id
1 'polypeptide(L)'
;MKSKTANPWRDLHPTPCPREKLFQQTLSRIQITPTEELAMKSFALLTTVSLISLSTLATVRPVMALESRQPAETRIAQGNNQDAIGHYNRGIDYIQQEKYDLALAEFTKAININPRYAEAYLNRGVLYAVQGKPDLALSDYNQALNINPRDAEAYVRRGILYYYRQETEKAIGDFRQAAELYRQQGNAALYEAVMEILRELGAV
;
A
#
# COMPACT_ATOMS: atom_id res chain seq x y z
N MET A 1 -0.15 40.56 -20.74
CA MET A 1 -0.41 39.84 -19.47
C MET A 1 0.23 38.46 -19.58
N LYS A 2 1.27 38.17 -18.78
CA LYS A 2 2.01 36.90 -18.83
C LYS A 2 1.36 35.90 -17.87
N SER A 3 0.98 34.71 -18.35
CA SER A 3 0.46 33.61 -17.53
C SER A 3 1.58 33.02 -16.66
N LYS A 4 1.33 32.95 -15.35
CA LYS A 4 2.22 32.29 -14.37
C LYS A 4 1.75 30.86 -14.16
N THR A 5 2.17 29.92 -15.01
CA THR A 5 2.05 28.47 -14.74
C THR A 5 3.23 27.70 -15.36
N ALA A 6 4.45 28.22 -15.19
CA ALA A 6 5.66 27.44 -15.47
C ALA A 6 6.06 26.74 -14.16
N ASN A 7 6.12 25.41 -14.18
CA ASN A 7 6.60 24.58 -13.08
C ASN A 7 8.15 24.57 -13.11
N PRO A 8 8.85 25.26 -12.21
CA PRO A 8 10.31 25.47 -12.29
C PRO A 8 11.13 24.17 -12.24
N TRP A 9 10.53 23.07 -11.78
CA TRP A 9 11.18 21.79 -11.56
C TRP A 9 11.39 20.98 -12.85
N ARG A 10 10.56 21.18 -13.88
CA ARG A 10 10.63 20.44 -15.16
C ARG A 10 11.73 20.95 -16.09
N ASP A 11 12.08 22.22 -15.97
CA ASP A 11 13.01 22.91 -16.86
C ASP A 11 14.48 22.74 -16.45
N LEU A 12 14.74 22.29 -15.21
CA LEU A 12 16.10 22.13 -14.68
C LEU A 12 16.70 20.73 -14.87
N HIS A 13 15.88 19.68 -14.99
CA HIS A 13 16.37 18.29 -15.11
C HIS A 13 15.49 17.42 -16.05
N PRO A 14 15.65 17.53 -17.38
CA PRO A 14 14.83 16.82 -18.37
C PRO A 14 15.11 15.31 -18.47
N THR A 15 16.16 14.81 -17.81
CA THR A 15 16.53 13.39 -17.77
C THR A 15 16.74 12.93 -16.33
N PRO A 16 16.14 11.81 -15.88
CA PRO A 16 16.45 11.25 -14.56
C PRO A 16 17.95 10.94 -14.46
N CYS A 17 18.59 11.39 -13.39
CA CYS A 17 20.00 11.09 -13.14
C CYS A 17 20.18 9.56 -13.03
N PRO A 18 21.32 8.95 -13.43
CA PRO A 18 21.49 7.49 -13.43
C PRO A 18 21.18 6.81 -12.10
N ARG A 19 21.42 7.50 -10.97
CA ARG A 19 21.11 7.05 -9.61
C ARG A 19 19.60 6.99 -9.33
N GLU A 20 18.85 7.97 -9.83
CA GLU A 20 17.38 7.98 -9.72
C GLU A 20 16.77 6.88 -10.58
N LYS A 21 17.32 6.62 -11.78
CA LYS A 21 16.86 5.52 -12.63
C LYS A 21 17.07 4.14 -11.98
N LEU A 22 18.20 3.95 -11.30
CA LEU A 22 18.50 2.72 -10.58
C LEU A 22 17.60 2.56 -9.34
N PHE A 23 17.39 3.63 -8.58
CA PHE A 23 16.44 3.68 -7.47
C PHE A 23 15.00 3.33 -7.91
N GLN A 24 14.54 3.84 -9.04
CA GLN A 24 13.22 3.45 -9.58
C GLN A 24 13.20 1.99 -10.05
N GLN A 25 14.31 1.48 -10.58
CA GLN A 25 14.43 0.08 -10.97
C GLN A 25 14.41 -0.86 -9.75
N THR A 26 15.05 -0.49 -8.63
CA THR A 26 15.03 -1.26 -7.39
C THR A 26 13.64 -1.25 -6.75
N LEU A 27 12.94 -0.11 -6.78
CA LEU A 27 11.54 -0.01 -6.35
C LEU A 27 10.60 -0.94 -7.13
N SER A 28 10.76 -1.06 -8.45
CA SER A 28 9.94 -1.97 -9.27
C SER A 28 10.08 -3.45 -8.90
N ARG A 29 11.19 -3.85 -8.26
CA ARG A 29 11.43 -5.25 -7.83
C ARG A 29 10.69 -5.62 -6.55
N ILE A 30 10.27 -4.63 -5.75
CA ILE A 30 9.56 -4.81 -4.47
C ILE A 30 8.09 -5.22 -4.67
N GLN A 31 7.66 -5.53 -5.91
CA GLN A 31 6.24 -5.68 -6.30
C GLN A 31 5.38 -4.47 -5.94
N ILE A 32 5.98 -3.28 -5.94
CA ILE A 32 5.23 -2.05 -6.17
C ILE A 32 4.97 -2.04 -7.68
N THR A 33 3.84 -2.63 -8.09
CA THR A 33 3.58 -2.91 -9.51
C THR A 33 3.60 -1.63 -10.35
N PRO A 34 4.11 -1.68 -11.59
CA PRO A 34 4.18 -0.53 -12.50
C PRO A 34 2.81 0.05 -12.91
N THR A 35 1.70 -0.51 -12.43
CA THR A 35 0.38 0.12 -12.48
C THR A 35 0.30 1.40 -11.63
N GLU A 36 1.19 1.60 -10.65
CA GLU A 36 1.26 2.81 -9.81
C GLU A 36 2.06 3.97 -10.45
N GLU A 37 2.88 3.71 -11.48
CA GLU A 37 3.71 4.74 -12.11
C GLU A 37 2.96 5.54 -13.20
N LEU A 38 1.95 4.94 -13.85
CA LEU A 38 1.22 5.55 -14.96
C LEU A 38 0.21 6.63 -14.54
N ALA A 39 -0.29 6.63 -13.30
CA ALA A 39 -1.06 7.77 -12.80
C ALA A 39 -0.17 9.00 -12.50
N MET A 40 1.12 8.78 -12.25
CA MET A 40 2.13 9.83 -12.13
C MET A 40 2.86 10.13 -13.46
N LYS A 41 2.64 9.33 -14.52
CA LYS A 41 3.26 9.50 -15.86
C LYS A 41 2.32 9.61 -17.07
N SER A 42 0.99 9.65 -16.89
CA SER A 42 -0.05 10.03 -17.88
C SER A 42 -0.28 9.12 -19.11
N PHE A 43 -1.57 8.95 -19.49
CA PHE A 43 -2.08 8.46 -20.80
C PHE A 43 -1.95 6.95 -21.17
N ALA A 44 -3.07 6.40 -21.69
CA ALA A 44 -3.21 5.27 -22.63
C ALA A 44 -3.49 3.81 -22.14
N LEU A 45 -4.77 3.43 -22.35
CA LEU A 45 -5.26 2.20 -23.03
C LEU A 45 -5.34 0.85 -22.26
N LEU A 46 -6.43 0.73 -21.49
CA LEU A 46 -7.40 -0.38 -21.41
C LEU A 46 -7.11 -1.68 -22.19
N THR A 47 -7.08 -2.84 -21.52
CA THR A 47 -7.74 -4.08 -21.98
C THR A 47 -7.99 -5.13 -20.88
N THR A 48 -9.29 -5.44 -20.67
CA THR A 48 -9.96 -6.76 -20.51
C THR A 48 -9.57 -7.75 -19.38
N VAL A 49 -10.54 -8.01 -18.49
CA VAL A 49 -10.61 -9.17 -17.57
C VAL A 49 -11.70 -10.15 -18.04
N SER A 50 -11.45 -11.47 -17.93
CA SER A 50 -12.47 -12.50 -17.58
C SER A 50 -11.76 -13.85 -17.34
N LEU A 51 -11.72 -14.36 -16.09
CA LEU A 51 -12.69 -15.24 -15.39
C LEU A 51 -12.42 -16.74 -15.60
N ILE A 52 -12.43 -17.55 -14.52
CA ILE A 52 -13.08 -18.87 -14.43
C ILE A 52 -13.13 -19.37 -12.96
N SER A 53 -14.20 -20.12 -12.70
CA SER A 53 -14.89 -20.51 -11.48
C SER A 53 -14.59 -21.91 -10.91
N LEU A 54 -14.79 -22.02 -9.58
CA LEU A 54 -15.24 -23.12 -8.68
C LEU A 54 -15.23 -24.61 -9.08
N SER A 55 -14.77 -25.45 -8.13
CA SER A 55 -15.47 -26.58 -7.43
C SER A 55 -14.40 -27.49 -6.76
N THR A 56 -14.57 -28.19 -5.62
CA THR A 56 -15.62 -29.15 -5.19
C THR A 56 -15.64 -29.41 -3.67
N LEU A 57 -16.80 -29.87 -3.19
CA LEU A 57 -17.18 -30.36 -1.86
C LEU A 57 -16.25 -31.40 -1.20
N ALA A 58 -16.16 -31.36 0.14
CA ALA A 58 -15.92 -32.54 0.97
C ALA A 58 -16.76 -32.47 2.26
N THR A 59 -17.53 -33.54 2.49
CA THR A 59 -18.46 -33.82 3.58
C THR A 59 -17.77 -34.34 4.84
N VAL A 60 -18.08 -33.81 6.03
CA VAL A 60 -18.09 -34.58 7.29
C VAL A 60 -19.18 -34.04 8.24
N ARG A 61 -19.99 -34.96 8.79
CA ARG A 61 -21.08 -34.74 9.76
C ARG A 61 -20.56 -34.43 11.18
N PRO A 62 -21.40 -33.85 12.07
CA PRO A 62 -20.94 -33.05 13.20
C PRO A 62 -20.71 -33.86 14.49
N VAL A 63 -19.71 -33.46 15.27
CA VAL A 63 -19.56 -33.84 16.69
C VAL A 63 -19.97 -32.63 17.52
N MET A 64 -21.12 -32.77 18.20
CA MET A 64 -21.60 -31.85 19.21
C MET A 64 -20.72 -31.97 20.46
N ALA A 65 -19.86 -30.99 20.70
CA ALA A 65 -19.22 -30.77 22.00
C ALA A 65 -19.03 -29.26 22.22
N LEU A 66 -19.83 -28.72 23.14
CA LEU A 66 -19.71 -27.41 23.80
C LEU A 66 -19.06 -26.30 22.96
N GLU A 67 -19.84 -25.63 22.10
CA GLU A 67 -19.47 -24.29 21.65
C GLU A 67 -19.53 -23.35 22.86
N SER A 68 -18.35 -22.89 23.25
CA SER A 68 -18.14 -21.64 23.97
C SER A 68 -19.13 -20.59 23.47
N ARG A 69 -20.10 -20.21 24.30
CA ARG A 69 -20.89 -18.99 24.09
C ARG A 69 -19.90 -17.82 24.05
N GLN A 70 -19.44 -17.46 22.86
CA GLN A 70 -18.78 -16.18 22.69
C GLN A 70 -19.81 -15.11 23.08
N PRO A 71 -19.46 -14.19 24.00
CA PRO A 71 -20.35 -13.14 24.46
C PRO A 71 -20.97 -12.39 23.27
N ALA A 72 -22.22 -11.95 23.39
CA ALA A 72 -22.91 -11.22 22.32
C ALA A 72 -22.11 -10.00 21.84
N GLU A 73 -21.34 -9.36 22.73
CA GLU A 73 -20.42 -8.27 22.41
C GLU A 73 -19.29 -8.70 21.47
N THR A 74 -18.72 -9.89 21.66
CA THR A 74 -17.70 -10.47 20.77
C THR A 74 -18.30 -10.81 19.40
N ARG A 75 -19.55 -11.29 19.36
CA ARG A 75 -20.25 -11.60 18.10
C ARG A 75 -20.64 -10.33 17.32
N ILE A 76 -21.00 -9.25 18.00
CA ILE A 76 -21.26 -7.93 17.38
C ILE A 76 -19.94 -7.32 16.89
N ALA A 77 -18.86 -7.38 17.66
CA ALA A 77 -17.54 -6.91 17.22
C ALA A 77 -16.96 -7.72 16.05
N GLN A 78 -17.17 -9.04 16.04
CA GLN A 78 -16.79 -9.92 14.93
C GLN A 78 -17.67 -9.71 13.70
N GLY A 79 -18.99 -9.52 13.87
CA GLY A 79 -19.93 -9.22 12.78
C GLY A 79 -19.60 -7.89 12.10
N ASN A 80 -19.30 -6.86 12.89
CA ASN A 80 -18.87 -5.56 12.38
C ASN A 80 -17.53 -5.65 11.63
N ASN A 81 -16.61 -6.53 12.05
CA ASN A 81 -15.34 -6.70 11.35
C ASN A 81 -15.51 -7.39 9.97
N GLN A 82 -16.48 -8.28 9.80
CA GLN A 82 -16.76 -8.92 8.51
C GLN A 82 -17.23 -7.91 7.46
N ASP A 83 -18.05 -6.93 7.87
CA ASP A 83 -18.47 -5.85 6.97
C ASP A 83 -17.28 -4.97 6.54
N ALA A 84 -16.35 -4.68 7.46
CA ALA A 84 -15.11 -3.97 7.13
C ALA A 84 -14.27 -4.74 6.12
N ILE A 85 -14.09 -6.06 6.30
CA ILE A 85 -13.38 -6.94 5.36
C ILE A 85 -14.09 -6.96 4.00
N GLY A 86 -15.43 -7.02 3.98
CA GLY A 86 -16.22 -6.98 2.75
C GLY A 86 -16.03 -5.69 1.96
N HIS A 87 -16.05 -4.54 2.64
CA HIS A 87 -15.73 -3.25 2.02
C HIS A 87 -14.27 -3.18 1.54
N TYR A 88 -13.32 -3.66 2.34
CA TYR A 88 -11.92 -3.71 1.95
C TYR A 88 -11.71 -4.53 0.67
N ASN A 89 -12.25 -5.74 0.60
CA ASN A 89 -12.15 -6.61 -0.57
C ASN A 89 -12.77 -5.96 -1.81
N ARG A 90 -13.94 -5.32 -1.68
CA ARG A 90 -14.53 -4.52 -2.78
C ARG A 90 -13.62 -3.37 -3.21
N GLY A 91 -12.93 -2.72 -2.27
CA GLY A 91 -11.93 -1.71 -2.56
C GLY A 91 -10.80 -2.27 -3.43
N ILE A 92 -10.27 -3.44 -3.07
CA ILE A 92 -9.25 -4.16 -3.87
C ILE A 92 -9.78 -4.51 -5.26
N ASP A 93 -11.02 -5.03 -5.37
CA ASP A 93 -11.65 -5.33 -6.67
C ASP A 93 -11.79 -4.09 -7.54
N TYR A 94 -12.06 -2.92 -6.94
CA TYR A 94 -12.12 -1.65 -7.66
C TYR A 94 -10.74 -1.15 -8.10
N ILE A 95 -9.67 -1.41 -7.33
CA ILE A 95 -8.30 -1.14 -7.77
C ILE A 95 -7.99 -1.94 -9.05
N GLN A 96 -8.34 -3.24 -9.07
CA GLN A 96 -8.12 -4.10 -10.25
C GLN A 96 -8.89 -3.63 -11.49
N GLN A 97 -10.01 -2.93 -11.28
CA GLN A 97 -10.81 -2.31 -12.33
C GLN A 97 -10.37 -0.87 -12.66
N GLU A 98 -9.30 -0.36 -12.05
CA GLU A 98 -8.81 1.02 -12.16
C GLU A 98 -9.85 2.08 -11.72
N LYS A 99 -10.84 1.69 -10.92
CA LYS A 99 -11.89 2.57 -10.39
C LYS A 99 -11.47 3.14 -9.03
N TYR A 100 -10.42 3.95 -9.04
CA TYR A 100 -9.76 4.42 -7.82
C TYR A 100 -10.66 5.21 -6.86
N ASP A 101 -11.60 6.02 -7.37
CA ASP A 101 -12.52 6.78 -6.50
C ASP A 101 -13.51 5.86 -5.77
N LEU A 102 -13.96 4.78 -6.42
CA LEU A 102 -14.80 3.77 -5.76
C LEU A 102 -13.98 2.98 -4.73
N ALA A 103 -12.73 2.65 -5.05
CA ALA A 103 -11.82 1.98 -4.11
C ALA A 103 -11.58 2.84 -2.85
N LEU A 104 -11.31 4.14 -3.01
CA LEU A 104 -11.17 5.09 -1.90
C LEU A 104 -12.43 5.13 -1.02
N ALA A 105 -13.61 5.15 -1.64
CA ALA A 105 -14.88 5.15 -0.92
C ALA A 105 -15.07 3.85 -0.13
N GLU A 106 -14.75 2.69 -0.72
CA GLU A 106 -14.85 1.40 -0.05
C GLU A 106 -13.84 1.24 1.09
N PHE A 107 -12.58 1.65 0.93
CA PHE A 107 -11.62 1.67 2.04
C PHE A 107 -12.05 2.61 3.16
N THR A 108 -12.63 3.75 2.83
CA THR A 108 -13.15 4.67 3.85
C THR A 108 -14.30 4.04 4.62
N LYS A 109 -15.20 3.30 3.96
CA LYS A 109 -16.24 2.53 4.67
C LYS A 109 -15.63 1.45 5.54
N ALA A 110 -14.65 0.70 5.05
CA ALA A 110 -13.95 -0.32 5.84
C ALA A 110 -13.32 0.27 7.10
N ILE A 111 -12.67 1.43 6.99
CA ILE A 111 -12.07 2.17 8.11
C ILE A 111 -13.13 2.70 9.08
N ASN A 112 -14.25 3.21 8.59
CA ASN A 112 -15.34 3.70 9.46
C ASN A 112 -15.96 2.57 10.28
N ILE A 113 -16.02 1.36 9.72
CA ILE A 113 -16.55 0.18 10.40
C ILE A 113 -15.51 -0.41 11.36
N ASN A 114 -14.26 -0.54 10.91
CA ASN A 114 -13.13 -0.97 11.74
C ASN A 114 -11.98 0.05 11.67
N PRO A 115 -11.92 1.00 12.62
CA PRO A 115 -10.84 1.99 12.68
C PRO A 115 -9.45 1.42 12.98
N ARG A 116 -9.35 0.12 13.30
CA ARG A 116 -8.11 -0.61 13.52
C ARG A 116 -7.74 -1.53 12.35
N TYR A 117 -8.30 -1.30 11.16
CA TYR A 117 -7.98 -2.10 9.98
C TYR A 117 -6.76 -1.50 9.23
N ALA A 118 -5.55 -1.93 9.60
CA ALA A 118 -4.29 -1.36 9.10
C ALA A 118 -4.18 -1.44 7.57
N GLU A 119 -4.57 -2.55 6.97
CA GLU A 119 -4.49 -2.82 5.54
C GLU A 119 -5.39 -1.86 4.73
N ALA A 120 -6.53 -1.45 5.27
CA ALA A 120 -7.40 -0.48 4.63
C ALA A 120 -6.77 0.93 4.61
N TYR A 121 -6.08 1.32 5.70
CA TYR A 121 -5.30 2.56 5.70
C TYR A 121 -4.13 2.49 4.74
N LEU A 122 -3.36 1.39 4.75
CA LEU A 122 -2.23 1.20 3.83
C LEU A 122 -2.67 1.38 2.37
N ASN A 123 -3.68 0.63 1.93
CA ASN A 123 -4.14 0.67 0.54
C ASN A 123 -4.82 2.00 0.16
N ARG A 124 -5.53 2.65 1.09
CA ARG A 124 -6.05 4.01 0.85
C ARG A 124 -4.92 5.03 0.71
N GLY A 125 -3.88 4.90 1.54
CA GLY A 125 -2.67 5.72 1.45
C GLY A 125 -1.95 5.54 0.12
N VAL A 126 -1.87 4.31 -0.40
CA VAL A 126 -1.36 4.02 -1.75
C VAL A 126 -2.15 4.78 -2.81
N LEU A 127 -3.48 4.68 -2.78
CA LEU A 127 -4.32 5.40 -3.74
C LEU A 127 -4.15 6.92 -3.64
N TYR A 128 -4.00 7.48 -2.45
CA TYR A 128 -3.70 8.90 -2.29
C TYR A 128 -2.34 9.28 -2.86
N ALA A 129 -1.31 8.45 -2.69
CA ALA A 129 0.00 8.68 -3.29
C ALA A 129 -0.08 8.68 -4.83
N VAL A 130 -0.78 7.69 -5.40
CA VAL A 130 -1.03 7.56 -6.85
C VAL A 130 -1.81 8.76 -7.40
N GLN A 131 -2.75 9.32 -6.63
CA GLN A 131 -3.51 10.51 -6.99
C GLN A 131 -2.76 11.84 -6.77
N GLY A 132 -1.48 11.82 -6.38
CA GLY A 132 -0.72 13.03 -6.11
C GLY A 132 -1.17 13.78 -4.85
N LYS A 133 -1.73 13.08 -3.87
CA LYS A 133 -2.17 13.60 -2.55
C LYS A 133 -1.24 13.10 -1.44
N PRO A 134 0.04 13.51 -1.43
CA PRO A 134 1.05 12.92 -0.56
C PRO A 134 0.81 13.16 0.93
N ASP A 135 0.17 14.25 1.34
CA ASP A 135 -0.12 14.50 2.77
C ASP A 135 -1.16 13.51 3.33
N LEU A 136 -2.18 13.20 2.52
CA LEU A 136 -3.18 12.19 2.89
C LEU A 136 -2.56 10.79 2.93
N ALA A 137 -1.71 10.46 1.96
CA ALA A 137 -0.97 9.21 1.95
C ALA A 137 -0.09 9.04 3.21
N LEU A 138 0.65 10.10 3.57
CA LEU A 138 1.50 10.09 4.76
C LEU A 138 0.68 9.86 6.04
N SER A 139 -0.46 10.54 6.16
CA SER A 139 -1.39 10.35 7.29
C SER A 139 -1.88 8.90 7.39
N ASP A 140 -2.28 8.31 6.28
CA ASP A 140 -2.77 6.93 6.24
C ASP A 140 -1.66 5.90 6.52
N TYR A 141 -0.45 6.09 5.99
CA TYR A 141 0.69 5.22 6.33
C TYR A 141 1.08 5.31 7.80
N ASN A 142 1.05 6.51 8.38
CA ASN A 142 1.28 6.69 9.83
C ASN A 142 0.24 5.93 10.65
N GLN A 143 -1.03 5.99 10.26
CA GLN A 143 -2.09 5.30 10.96
C GLN A 143 -1.99 3.77 10.79
N ALA A 144 -1.66 3.28 9.60
CA ALA A 144 -1.40 1.86 9.36
C ALA A 144 -0.28 1.34 10.27
N LEU A 145 0.84 2.07 10.38
CA LEU A 145 1.97 1.72 11.23
C LEU A 145 1.69 1.85 12.73
N ASN A 146 0.83 2.80 13.13
CA ASN A 146 0.37 2.91 14.52
C ASN A 146 -0.47 1.69 14.93
N ILE A 147 -1.26 1.14 14.00
CA ILE A 147 -2.07 -0.06 14.23
C ILE A 147 -1.23 -1.33 14.15
N ASN A 148 -0.38 -1.44 13.13
CA ASN A 148 0.50 -2.58 12.88
C ASN A 148 1.97 -2.11 12.70
N PRO A 149 2.74 -2.03 13.79
CA PRO A 149 4.15 -1.64 13.73
C PRO A 149 5.08 -2.65 13.05
N ARG A 150 4.57 -3.83 12.66
CA ARG A 150 5.33 -4.90 11.99
C ARG A 150 5.08 -4.95 10.48
N ASP A 151 4.36 -3.98 9.93
CA ASP A 151 4.11 -3.87 8.50
C ASP A 151 5.32 -3.27 7.78
N ALA A 152 6.14 -4.15 7.19
CA ALA A 152 7.33 -3.75 6.44
C ALA A 152 6.99 -2.93 5.19
N GLU A 153 5.87 -3.23 4.52
CA GLU A 153 5.45 -2.54 3.31
C GLU A 153 5.05 -1.09 3.61
N ALA A 154 4.32 -0.88 4.71
CA ALA A 154 3.96 0.47 5.15
C ALA A 154 5.20 1.35 5.43
N TYR A 155 6.27 0.77 6.00
CA TYR A 155 7.55 1.48 6.15
C TYR A 155 8.20 1.80 4.79
N VAL A 156 8.24 0.85 3.85
CA VAL A 156 8.78 1.12 2.50
C VAL A 156 8.02 2.27 1.83
N ARG A 157 6.68 2.20 1.81
CA ARG A 157 5.84 3.20 1.14
C ARG A 157 5.96 4.59 1.77
N ARG A 158 6.07 4.66 3.10
CA ARG A 158 6.33 5.92 3.80
C ARG A 158 7.75 6.44 3.56
N GLY A 159 8.75 5.56 3.55
CA GLY A 159 10.14 5.90 3.24
C GLY A 159 10.31 6.48 1.84
N ILE A 160 9.65 5.91 0.83
CA ILE A 160 9.60 6.44 -0.54
C ILE A 160 9.02 7.86 -0.54
N LEU A 161 7.94 8.09 0.20
CA LEU A 161 7.31 9.39 0.27
C LEU A 161 8.23 10.44 0.92
N TYR A 162 8.92 10.08 2.00
CA TYR A 162 9.93 10.94 2.61
C TYR A 162 11.10 11.22 1.66
N TYR A 163 11.55 10.23 0.89
CA TYR A 163 12.60 10.42 -0.10
C TYR A 163 12.20 11.47 -1.16
N TYR A 164 11.00 11.37 -1.74
CA TYR A 164 10.50 12.36 -2.70
C TYR A 164 10.30 13.76 -2.10
N ARG A 165 10.08 13.85 -0.78
CA ARG A 165 10.04 15.13 -0.05
C ARG A 165 11.41 15.67 0.33
N GLN A 166 12.50 15.00 -0.06
CA GLN A 166 13.88 15.31 0.34
C GLN A 166 14.11 15.19 1.86
N GLU A 167 13.26 14.44 2.56
CA GLU A 167 13.40 14.11 3.98
C GLU A 167 14.23 12.82 4.14
N THR A 168 15.45 12.84 3.58
CA THR A 168 16.28 11.62 3.38
C THR A 168 16.58 10.87 4.67
N GLU A 169 16.81 11.56 5.79
CA GLU A 169 17.07 10.91 7.09
C GLU A 169 15.88 10.08 7.57
N LYS A 170 14.64 10.60 7.38
CA LYS A 170 13.42 9.86 7.71
C LYS A 170 13.22 8.68 6.77
N ALA A 171 13.50 8.87 5.48
CA ALA A 171 13.44 7.79 4.49
C ALA A 171 14.40 6.63 4.86
N ILE A 172 15.66 6.95 5.21
CA ILE A 172 16.65 5.97 5.68
C ILE A 172 16.15 5.24 6.92
N GLY A 173 15.56 5.97 7.88
CA GLY A 173 14.97 5.38 9.08
C GLY A 173 13.91 4.33 8.76
N ASP A 174 12.95 4.69 7.90
CA ASP A 174 11.88 3.80 7.47
C ASP A 174 12.40 2.60 6.67
N PHE A 175 13.35 2.79 5.76
CA PHE A 175 13.94 1.69 4.98
C PHE A 175 14.73 0.72 5.87
N ARG A 176 15.48 1.20 6.87
CA ARG A 176 16.15 0.31 7.84
C ARG A 176 15.16 -0.53 8.62
N GLN A 177 14.04 0.08 9.05
CA GLN A 177 13.00 -0.63 9.77
C GLN A 177 12.32 -1.68 8.88
N ALA A 178 12.03 -1.35 7.62
CA ALA A 178 11.49 -2.30 6.65
C ALA A 178 12.45 -3.49 6.40
N ALA A 179 13.74 -3.23 6.22
CA ALA A 179 14.74 -4.28 6.02
C ALA A 179 14.78 -5.25 7.21
N GLU A 180 14.84 -4.73 8.44
CA GLU A 180 14.83 -5.58 9.63
C GLU A 180 13.56 -6.43 9.72
N LEU A 181 12.39 -5.88 9.40
CA LEU A 181 11.13 -6.62 9.39
C LEU A 181 11.10 -7.69 8.29
N TYR A 182 11.53 -7.40 7.06
CA TYR A 182 11.60 -8.40 6.00
C TYR A 182 12.58 -9.54 6.33
N ARG A 183 13.70 -9.22 6.97
CA ARG A 183 14.65 -10.22 7.50
C ARG A 183 13.97 -11.13 8.51
N GLN A 184 13.24 -10.57 9.47
CA GLN A 184 12.49 -11.34 10.48
C GLN A 184 11.37 -12.19 9.88
N GLN A 185 10.72 -11.69 8.83
CA GLN A 185 9.67 -12.40 8.08
C GLN A 185 10.22 -13.49 7.15
N GLY A 186 11.55 -13.58 6.98
CA GLY A 186 12.18 -14.51 6.03
C GLY A 186 12.04 -14.10 4.57
N ASN A 187 11.64 -12.86 4.29
CA ASN A 187 11.48 -12.35 2.94
C ASN A 187 12.82 -11.81 2.40
N ALA A 188 13.72 -12.73 2.05
CA ALA A 188 15.07 -12.42 1.59
C ALA A 188 15.10 -11.51 0.35
N ALA A 189 14.15 -11.69 -0.58
CA ALA A 189 14.09 -10.88 -1.80
C ALA A 189 13.79 -9.40 -1.49
N LEU A 190 12.78 -9.14 -0.63
CA LEU A 190 12.44 -7.77 -0.24
C LEU A 190 13.49 -7.16 0.70
N TYR A 191 14.10 -7.96 1.57
CA TYR A 191 15.25 -7.52 2.36
C TYR A 191 16.38 -7.01 1.47
N GLU A 192 16.83 -7.79 0.48
CA GLU A 192 17.92 -7.38 -0.41
C GLU A 192 17.56 -6.13 -1.23
N ALA A 193 16.32 -6.04 -1.71
CA ALA A 193 15.86 -4.87 -2.44
C ALA A 193 15.90 -3.59 -1.60
N VAL A 194 15.47 -3.64 -0.34
CA VAL A 194 15.54 -2.49 0.58
C VAL A 194 16.99 -2.18 0.98
N MET A 195 17.84 -3.20 1.10
CA MET A 195 19.28 -2.98 1.36
C MET A 195 19.98 -2.32 0.17
N GLU A 196 19.58 -2.62 -1.06
CA GLU A 196 20.06 -1.92 -2.26
C GLU A 196 19.71 -0.43 -2.21
N ILE A 197 18.46 -0.10 -1.87
CA ILE A 197 18.02 1.29 -1.65
C ILE A 197 18.89 1.97 -0.58
N LEU A 198 19.16 1.31 0.55
CA LEU A 198 19.98 1.88 1.61
C LEU A 198 21.44 2.13 1.16
N ARG A 199 22.02 1.25 0.34
CA ARG A 199 23.35 1.45 -0.27
C ARG A 199 23.34 2.65 -1.21
N GLU A 200 22.29 2.78 -2.03
CA GLU A 200 22.14 3.93 -2.92
C GLU A 200 22.04 5.25 -2.17
N LEU A 201 21.42 5.25 -0.99
CA LEU A 201 21.35 6.42 -0.11
C LEU A 201 22.62 6.65 0.72
N GLY A 202 23.64 5.78 0.61
CA GLY A 202 24.89 5.88 1.38
C GLY A 202 24.71 5.58 2.87
N ALA A 203 23.70 4.77 3.22
CA ALA A 203 23.28 4.51 4.59
C ALA A 203 23.78 3.17 5.17
N VAL A 204 24.60 2.43 4.42
CA VAL A 204 25.21 1.14 4.76
C VAL A 204 26.54 0.97 4.04
#